data_AF-A0A355V8D3-F1
#
_entry.id   AF-A0A355V8D3-F1
#
_cell.length_a   1.000
_cell.length_b   1.000
_cell.length_c   1.000
_cell.angle_alpha   90.00
_cell.angle_beta   90.00
_cell.angle_gamma   90.00
#
_symmetry.space_group_name_H-M   'P 1'
#
loop_
_entity.id
_entity.type
_entity.pdbx_description
1 polymer ?
#
loop_
_entity_poly.entity_id
_entity_poly.type
_entity_poly.pdbx_seq_one_letter_code
_entity_poly.pdbx_strand_id
1 'polypeptide(L)'
;MSAADFLVASKRCEIQGLTSFLALGELVSAIGALVHALQRERGASNMYLASGGQDYQDRWQAIQKQVDRETANFHQTLSRANAELGVFSGGARLFSRIASAVHLLTGIAVLRGQVLSRKLALTKVTDAYSQVIQSLLGVVFETADAASDPAISRGLVALFNFMQGKELAGQERALGSAGFAARKFTSEQ
;
A
#
# COMPACT_ATOMS: atom_id res chain seq x y z
N MET A 1 -17.26 -35.99 -24.66
CA MET A 1 -17.58 -34.69 -24.04
C MET A 1 -19.00 -34.32 -24.40
N SER A 2 -19.85 -34.12 -23.40
CA SER A 2 -21.27 -33.76 -23.51
C SER A 2 -21.49 -32.27 -23.22
N ALA A 3 -22.67 -31.74 -23.58
CA ALA A 3 -23.07 -30.39 -23.17
C ALA A 3 -23.07 -30.21 -21.64
N ALA A 4 -23.40 -31.27 -20.89
CA ALA A 4 -23.33 -31.26 -19.43
C ALA A 4 -21.87 -31.12 -18.93
N ASP A 5 -20.90 -31.75 -19.60
CA ASP A 5 -19.48 -31.63 -19.23
C ASP A 5 -19.00 -30.16 -19.35
N PHE A 6 -19.42 -29.46 -20.40
CA PHE A 6 -19.10 -28.05 -20.60
C PHE A 6 -19.81 -27.13 -19.59
N LEU A 7 -21.06 -27.43 -19.21
CA LEU A 7 -21.77 -26.70 -18.15
C LEU A 7 -21.08 -26.85 -16.79
N VAL A 8 -20.66 -28.08 -16.45
CA VAL A 8 -19.90 -28.34 -15.21
C VAL A 8 -18.56 -27.61 -15.24
N ALA A 9 -17.84 -27.64 -16.37
CA ALA A 9 -16.59 -26.90 -16.53
C ALA A 9 -16.80 -25.38 -16.35
N SER A 10 -17.85 -24.82 -16.97
CA SER A 10 -18.20 -23.40 -16.81
C SER A 10 -18.46 -23.03 -15.35
N LYS A 11 -19.19 -23.85 -14.59
CA LYS A 11 -19.46 -23.59 -13.17
C LYS A 11 -18.21 -23.72 -12.30
N ARG A 12 -17.29 -24.63 -12.63
CA ARG A 12 -15.98 -24.71 -11.96
C ARG A 12 -15.14 -23.46 -12.20
N CYS A 13 -15.12 -22.94 -13.44
CA CYS A 13 -14.42 -21.69 -13.76
C CYS A 13 -15.02 -20.49 -13.01
N GLU A 14 -16.34 -20.41 -12.91
CA GLU A 14 -17.04 -19.35 -12.16
C GLU A 14 -16.68 -19.40 -10.67
N ILE A 15 -16.73 -20.58 -10.04
CA ILE A 15 -16.35 -20.77 -8.64
C ILE A 15 -14.89 -20.39 -8.42
N GLN A 16 -13.97 -20.86 -9.26
CA GLN A 16 -12.54 -20.54 -9.15
C GLN A 16 -12.31 -19.03 -9.26
N GLY A 17 -12.97 -18.36 -10.20
CA GLY A 17 -12.90 -16.92 -10.36
C GLY A 17 -13.32 -16.18 -9.09
N LEU A 18 -14.46 -16.57 -8.50
CA LEU A 18 -14.95 -15.97 -7.26
C LEU A 18 -13.99 -16.19 -6.08
N THR A 19 -13.39 -17.38 -5.95
CA THR A 19 -12.39 -17.66 -4.90
C THR A 19 -11.15 -16.79 -5.05
N SER A 20 -10.60 -16.69 -6.27
CA SER A 20 -9.45 -15.82 -6.54
C SER A 20 -9.78 -14.34 -6.29
N PHE A 21 -11.01 -13.88 -6.59
CA PHE A 21 -11.43 -12.51 -6.30
C PHE A 21 -11.60 -12.22 -4.81
N LEU A 22 -12.13 -13.18 -4.04
CA LEU A 22 -12.22 -13.04 -2.60
C LEU A 22 -10.82 -12.82 -2.01
N ALA A 23 -9.86 -13.65 -2.41
CA ALA A 23 -8.47 -13.54 -1.96
C ALA A 23 -7.82 -12.21 -2.37
N LEU A 24 -8.08 -11.73 -3.58
CA LEU A 24 -7.62 -10.42 -4.05
C LEU A 24 -8.28 -9.25 -3.29
N GLY A 25 -9.57 -9.35 -2.96
CA GLY A 25 -10.29 -8.36 -2.16
C GLY A 25 -9.74 -8.27 -0.74
N GLU A 26 -9.45 -9.41 -0.11
CA GLU A 26 -8.77 -9.46 1.19
C GLU A 26 -7.38 -8.82 1.13
N LEU A 27 -6.62 -9.10 0.07
CA LEU A 27 -5.32 -8.48 -0.16
C LEU A 27 -5.42 -6.96 -0.30
N VAL A 28 -6.37 -6.46 -1.08
CA VAL A 28 -6.63 -5.01 -1.23
C VAL A 28 -7.00 -4.37 0.11
N SER A 29 -7.81 -5.04 0.92
CA SER A 29 -8.16 -4.57 2.26
C SER A 29 -6.93 -4.47 3.17
N ALA A 30 -6.08 -5.50 3.20
CA ALA A 30 -4.83 -5.50 3.96
C ALA A 30 -3.87 -4.40 3.48
N ILE A 31 -3.78 -4.18 2.17
CA ILE A 31 -3.01 -3.07 1.58
C ILE A 31 -3.57 -1.72 2.04
N GLY A 32 -4.89 -1.54 2.06
CA GLY A 32 -5.53 -0.31 2.54
C GLY A 32 -5.17 0.03 3.98
N ALA A 33 -5.19 -0.97 4.87
CA ALA A 33 -4.78 -0.81 6.26
C ALA A 33 -3.28 -0.45 6.38
N LEU A 34 -2.42 -1.14 5.65
CA LEU A 34 -0.97 -0.89 5.64
C LEU A 34 -0.61 0.49 5.08
N VAL A 35 -1.21 0.90 3.95
CA VAL A 35 -1.06 2.24 3.38
C VAL A 35 -1.44 3.31 4.41
N HIS A 36 -2.56 3.13 5.10
CA HIS A 36 -2.97 4.08 6.13
C HIS A 36 -1.99 4.15 7.30
N ALA A 37 -1.46 3.01 7.76
CA ALA A 37 -0.46 2.97 8.81
C ALA A 37 0.85 3.65 8.38
N LEU A 38 1.33 3.41 7.16
CA LEU A 38 2.51 4.06 6.58
C LEU A 38 2.33 5.57 6.42
N GLN A 39 1.15 6.03 6.00
CA GLN A 39 0.83 7.46 5.92
C GLN A 39 0.92 8.13 7.30
N ARG A 40 0.49 7.43 8.36
CA ARG A 40 0.62 7.91 9.74
C ARG A 40 2.07 7.89 10.21
N GLU A 41 2.83 6.86 9.86
CA GLU A 41 4.24 6.78 10.21
C GLU A 41 5.05 7.90 9.53
N ARG A 42 4.83 8.15 8.24
CA ARG A 42 5.41 9.31 7.53
C ARG A 42 5.13 10.62 8.24
N GLY A 43 3.87 10.85 8.64
CA GLY A 43 3.48 12.05 9.37
C GLY A 43 4.19 12.17 10.71
N ALA A 44 4.27 11.08 11.48
CA ALA A 44 4.98 11.07 12.76
C ALA A 44 6.49 11.25 12.62
N SER A 45 7.11 10.64 11.60
CA SER A 45 8.52 10.84 11.24
C SER A 45 8.80 12.32 10.95
N ASN A 46 7.93 12.99 10.19
CA ASN A 46 8.06 14.42 9.89
C ASN A 46 7.94 15.28 11.15
N MET A 47 6.99 14.99 12.04
CA MET A 47 6.85 15.73 13.31
C MET A 47 8.06 15.53 14.23
N TYR A 48 8.58 14.30 14.31
CA TYR A 48 9.80 14.00 15.07
C TYR A 48 11.01 14.75 14.51
N LEU A 49 11.19 14.80 13.19
CA LEU A 49 12.30 15.53 12.58
C LEU A 49 12.13 17.06 12.71
N ALA A 50 10.91 17.57 12.54
CA ALA A 50 10.61 19.00 12.68
C ALA A 50 10.83 19.51 14.11
N SER A 51 10.64 18.67 15.13
CA SER A 51 10.96 18.99 16.53
C SER A 51 12.46 18.87 16.85
N GLY A 52 13.31 18.59 15.86
CA GLY A 52 14.71 18.29 16.09
C GLY A 52 14.91 17.00 16.90
N GLY A 53 13.94 16.09 16.92
CA GLY A 53 13.98 14.84 17.68
C GLY A 53 13.68 14.98 19.17
N GLN A 54 13.13 16.11 19.61
CA GLN A 54 12.81 16.37 21.02
C GLN A 54 11.40 15.90 21.40
N ASP A 55 10.47 15.95 20.45
CA ASP A 55 9.07 15.57 20.65
C ASP A 55 8.64 14.47 19.66
N TYR A 56 7.50 13.84 19.93
CA TYR A 56 6.85 12.83 19.08
C TYR A 56 7.49 11.43 19.01
N GLN A 57 8.62 11.19 19.69
CA GLN A 57 9.30 9.88 19.64
C GLN A 57 8.42 8.72 20.09
N ASP A 58 7.74 8.83 21.24
CA ASP A 58 6.89 7.76 21.77
C ASP A 58 5.71 7.45 20.83
N ARG A 59 5.09 8.51 20.30
CA ARG A 59 4.00 8.37 19.34
C ARG A 59 4.47 7.75 18.03
N TRP A 60 5.66 8.12 17.56
CA TRP A 60 6.29 7.54 16.38
C TRP A 60 6.55 6.05 16.57
N GLN A 61 7.16 5.64 17.70
CA GLN A 61 7.38 4.23 18.03
C GLN A 61 6.08 3.42 18.16
N ALA A 62 5.03 4.01 18.74
CA ALA A 62 3.71 3.36 18.80
C ALA A 62 3.12 3.12 17.40
N ILE A 63 3.30 4.06 16.47
CA ILE A 63 2.88 3.91 15.09
C ILE A 63 3.72 2.88 14.33
N GLN A 64 5.03 2.81 14.58
CA GLN A 64 5.90 1.77 13.99
C GLN A 64 5.37 0.36 14.31
N LYS A 65 5.00 0.11 15.57
CA LYS A 65 4.40 -1.17 15.98
C LYS A 65 3.10 -1.49 15.22
N GLN A 66 2.32 -0.46 14.88
CA GLN A 66 1.13 -0.65 14.06
C GLN A 66 1.51 -1.00 12.61
N VAL A 67 2.47 -0.29 12.01
CA VAL A 67 2.97 -0.63 10.67
C VAL A 67 3.53 -2.05 10.62
N ASP A 68 4.24 -2.49 11.66
CA ASP A 68 4.80 -3.84 11.72
C ASP A 68 3.68 -4.90 11.77
N ARG A 69 2.61 -4.64 12.52
CA ARG A 69 1.41 -5.51 12.56
C ARG A 69 0.73 -5.57 11.20
N GLU A 70 0.50 -4.42 10.56
CA GLU A 70 -0.14 -4.39 9.23
C GLU A 70 0.74 -5.02 8.15
N THR A 71 2.06 -4.91 8.28
CA THR A 71 3.03 -5.56 7.38
C THR A 71 2.96 -7.08 7.54
N ALA A 72 2.90 -7.58 8.77
CA ALA A 72 2.71 -9.01 9.03
C ALA A 72 1.37 -9.53 8.49
N ASN A 73 0.28 -8.77 8.70
CA ASN A 73 -1.04 -9.08 8.16
C ASN A 73 -1.01 -9.12 6.62
N PHE A 74 -0.41 -8.12 5.97
CA PHE A 74 -0.22 -8.10 4.52
C PHE A 74 0.52 -9.34 4.01
N HIS A 75 1.63 -9.73 4.63
CA HIS A 75 2.37 -10.94 4.23
C HIS A 75 1.56 -12.22 4.42
N GLN A 76 0.78 -12.33 5.51
CA GLN A 76 -0.09 -13.48 5.75
C GLN A 76 -1.19 -13.57 4.68
N THR A 77 -1.87 -12.46 4.39
CA THR A 77 -2.92 -12.39 3.37
C THR A 77 -2.35 -12.65 1.99
N LEU A 78 -1.17 -12.11 1.67
CA LEU A 78 -0.48 -12.39 0.41
C LEU A 78 -0.16 -13.87 0.24
N SER A 79 0.30 -14.53 1.30
CA SER A 79 0.61 -15.98 1.27
C SER A 79 -0.64 -16.82 1.00
N ARG A 80 -1.79 -16.45 1.61
CA ARG A 80 -3.08 -17.08 1.32
C ARG A 80 -3.53 -16.82 -0.12
N ALA A 81 -3.45 -15.57 -0.57
CA ALA A 81 -3.83 -15.21 -1.92
C ALA A 81 -2.99 -15.94 -2.97
N ASN A 82 -1.69 -16.12 -2.73
CA ASN A 82 -0.82 -16.87 -3.64
C ASN A 82 -1.25 -18.33 -3.82
N ALA A 83 -1.83 -18.96 -2.80
CA ALA A 83 -2.37 -20.32 -2.91
C ALA A 83 -3.62 -20.38 -3.80
N GLU A 84 -4.47 -19.36 -3.73
CA GLU A 84 -5.75 -19.27 -4.46
C GLU A 84 -5.62 -18.70 -5.88
N LEU A 85 -4.53 -17.99 -6.16
CA LEU A 85 -4.29 -17.35 -7.45
C LEU A 85 -3.85 -18.33 -8.55
N GLY A 86 -3.24 -19.47 -8.20
CA GLY A 86 -2.83 -20.50 -9.17
C GLY A 86 -2.11 -19.94 -10.40
N VAL A 87 -2.40 -20.49 -11.60
CA VAL A 87 -2.00 -19.88 -12.88
C VAL A 87 -3.05 -18.82 -13.26
N PHE A 88 -3.00 -17.67 -12.60
CA PHE A 88 -3.84 -16.54 -12.94
C PHE A 88 -3.45 -16.00 -14.34
N SER A 89 -4.31 -16.18 -15.34
CA SER A 89 -4.16 -15.58 -16.66
C SER A 89 -4.18 -14.06 -16.53
N GLY A 90 -3.05 -13.39 -16.82
CA GLY A 90 -2.83 -11.95 -16.56
C GLY A 90 -1.95 -11.65 -15.33
N GLY A 91 -1.51 -12.68 -14.59
CA GLY A 91 -0.82 -12.54 -13.30
C GLY A 91 0.57 -11.91 -13.36
N ALA A 92 1.26 -11.92 -14.51
CA ALA A 92 2.66 -11.44 -14.59
C ALA A 92 2.81 -9.98 -14.12
N ARG A 93 1.88 -9.10 -14.52
CA ARG A 93 1.90 -7.68 -14.14
C ARG A 93 1.59 -7.50 -12.65
N LEU A 94 0.57 -8.20 -12.15
CA LEU A 94 0.22 -8.22 -10.72
C LEU A 94 1.37 -8.73 -9.85
N PHE A 95 1.95 -9.89 -10.19
CA PHE A 95 3.08 -10.46 -9.45
C PHE A 95 4.31 -9.54 -9.48
N SER A 96 4.55 -8.83 -10.59
CA SER A 96 5.61 -7.82 -10.67
C SER A 96 5.37 -6.65 -9.71
N ARG A 97 4.12 -6.16 -9.59
CA ARG A 97 3.76 -5.13 -8.61
C ARG A 97 3.92 -5.62 -7.18
N ILE A 98 3.45 -6.84 -6.90
CA ILE A 98 3.60 -7.47 -5.58
C ILE A 98 5.08 -7.57 -5.20
N ALA A 99 5.93 -8.06 -6.12
CA ALA A 99 7.37 -8.17 -5.89
C ALA A 99 8.00 -6.80 -5.57
N SER A 100 7.63 -5.76 -6.32
CA SER A 100 8.09 -4.39 -6.05
C SER A 100 7.65 -3.88 -4.69
N ALA A 101 6.38 -4.09 -4.31
CA ALA A 101 5.84 -3.65 -3.03
C ALA A 101 6.51 -4.37 -1.85
N VAL A 102 6.67 -5.69 -1.94
CA VAL A 102 7.38 -6.50 -0.96
C VAL A 102 8.83 -6.04 -0.81
N HIS A 103 9.53 -5.82 -1.92
CA HIS A 103 10.91 -5.35 -1.89
C HIS A 103 11.05 -3.98 -1.21
N LEU A 104 10.22 -3.01 -1.59
CA LEU A 104 10.26 -1.65 -1.04
C LEU A 104 9.90 -1.61 0.45
N LEU A 105 8.99 -2.48 0.91
CA LEU A 105 8.66 -2.60 2.34
C LEU A 105 9.86 -3.02 3.19
N THR A 106 10.80 -3.81 2.66
CA THR A 106 12.01 -4.20 3.41
C THR A 106 12.90 -2.99 3.79
N GLY A 107 12.79 -1.88 3.04
CA GLY A 107 13.53 -0.64 3.30
C GLY A 107 13.02 0.17 4.49
N ILE A 108 11.83 -0.11 5.03
CA ILE A 108 11.22 0.70 6.11
C ILE A 108 12.08 0.69 7.38
N ALA A 109 12.68 -0.43 7.74
CA ALA A 109 13.54 -0.51 8.93
C ALA A 109 14.79 0.37 8.80
N VAL A 110 15.41 0.40 7.62
CA VAL A 110 16.56 1.25 7.32
C VAL A 110 16.16 2.73 7.37
N LEU A 111 15.02 3.07 6.76
CA LEU A 111 14.48 4.42 6.77
C LEU A 111 14.23 4.92 8.21
N ARG A 112 13.67 4.07 9.09
CA ARG A 112 13.49 4.40 10.51
C ARG A 112 14.82 4.70 11.20
N GLY A 113 15.87 3.93 10.94
CA GLY A 113 17.22 4.20 11.46
C GLY A 113 17.77 5.55 10.99
N GLN A 114 17.54 5.90 9.72
CA GLN A 114 17.94 7.18 9.15
C GLN A 114 17.16 8.36 9.77
N VAL A 115 15.85 8.20 9.99
CA VAL A 115 15.00 9.18 10.70
C VAL A 115 15.49 9.38 12.13
N LEU A 116 15.75 8.30 12.88
CA LEU A 116 16.26 8.38 14.25
C LEU A 116 17.62 9.09 14.32
N SER A 117 18.50 8.83 13.34
CA SER A 117 19.79 9.49 13.26
C SER A 117 19.72 10.97 12.83
N ARG A 118 18.54 11.45 12.40
CA ARG A 118 18.29 12.80 11.88
C ARG A 118 19.22 13.19 10.72
N LYS A 119 19.69 12.23 9.94
CA LYS A 119 20.62 12.43 8.82
C LYS A 119 19.94 12.72 7.47
N LEU A 120 18.61 12.55 7.41
CA LEU A 120 17.82 12.81 6.21
C LEU A 120 17.01 14.10 6.35
N ALA A 121 16.92 14.84 5.24
CA ALA A 121 15.95 15.93 5.11
C ALA A 121 14.51 15.40 5.15
N LEU A 122 13.58 16.21 5.68
CA LEU A 122 12.15 15.86 5.77
C LEU A 122 11.56 15.47 4.41
N THR A 123 11.97 16.14 3.34
CA THR A 123 11.53 15.84 1.97
C THR A 123 11.95 14.44 1.54
N LYS A 124 13.20 14.04 1.78
CA LYS A 124 13.69 12.69 1.46
C LYS A 124 12.98 11.59 2.25
N VAL A 125 12.65 11.85 3.51
CA VAL A 125 11.84 10.92 4.32
C VAL A 125 10.43 10.80 3.77
N THR A 126 9.81 11.94 3.44
CA THR A 126 8.48 11.99 2.82
C THR A 126 8.46 11.22 1.50
N ASP A 127 9.44 11.44 0.62
CA ASP A 127 9.56 10.75 -0.67
C ASP A 127 9.70 9.24 -0.49
N ALA A 128 10.55 8.79 0.44
CA ALA A 128 10.80 7.38 0.68
C ALA A 128 9.53 6.64 1.14
N TYR A 129 8.78 7.18 2.11
CA TYR A 129 7.49 6.58 2.49
C TYR A 129 6.47 6.63 1.35
N SER A 130 6.43 7.74 0.60
CA SER A 130 5.49 7.91 -0.52
C SER A 130 5.77 6.90 -1.64
N GLN A 131 7.02 6.55 -1.90
CA GLN A 131 7.39 5.53 -2.88
C GLN A 131 6.88 4.13 -2.48
N VAL A 132 7.00 3.77 -1.20
CA VAL A 132 6.44 2.50 -0.68
C VAL A 132 4.92 2.49 -0.82
N ILE A 133 4.26 3.59 -0.42
CA ILE A 133 2.81 3.73 -0.53
C ILE A 133 2.35 3.61 -2.00
N GLN A 134 3.01 4.29 -2.93
CA GLN A 134 2.68 4.22 -4.35
C GLN A 134 2.83 2.81 -4.91
N SER A 135 3.85 2.06 -4.50
CA SER A 135 4.03 0.67 -4.94
C SER A 135 2.89 -0.23 -4.46
N LEU A 136 2.45 -0.05 -3.21
CA LEU A 136 1.28 -0.74 -2.65
C LEU A 136 -0.02 -0.38 -3.39
N LEU A 137 -0.23 0.91 -3.69
CA LEU A 137 -1.39 1.38 -4.46
C LEU A 137 -1.38 0.84 -5.90
N GLY A 138 -0.19 0.64 -6.47
CA GLY A 138 -0.03 -0.05 -7.75
C GLY A 138 -0.58 -1.47 -7.75
N VAL A 139 -0.44 -2.23 -6.66
CA VAL A 139 -1.04 -3.57 -6.54
C VAL A 139 -2.57 -3.47 -6.57
N VAL A 140 -3.17 -2.52 -5.85
CA VAL A 140 -4.63 -2.31 -5.84
C VAL A 140 -5.14 -1.99 -7.24
N PHE A 141 -4.42 -1.17 -7.99
CA PHE A 141 -4.78 -0.83 -9.37
C PHE A 141 -4.77 -2.05 -10.29
N GLU A 142 -3.70 -2.87 -10.28
CA GLU A 142 -3.66 -4.08 -11.11
C GLU A 142 -4.74 -5.09 -10.70
N THR A 143 -5.07 -5.19 -9.41
CA THR A 143 -6.18 -6.02 -8.94
C THR A 143 -7.54 -5.54 -9.50
N ALA A 144 -7.74 -4.22 -9.59
CA ALA A 144 -8.96 -3.65 -10.17
C ALA A 144 -9.07 -3.90 -11.68
N ASP A 145 -7.94 -3.85 -12.40
CA ASP A 145 -7.83 -4.12 -13.84
C ASP A 145 -8.05 -5.61 -14.15
N ALA A 146 -7.60 -6.49 -13.24
CA ALA A 146 -7.78 -7.94 -13.34
C ALA A 146 -9.20 -8.43 -12.99
N ALA A 147 -10.08 -7.56 -12.49
CA ALA A 147 -11.43 -7.93 -12.08
C ALA A 147 -12.37 -8.20 -13.27
N SER A 148 -12.86 -9.43 -13.38
CA SER A 148 -13.76 -9.84 -14.46
C SER A 148 -15.21 -9.40 -14.25
N ASP A 149 -15.64 -9.22 -12.99
CA ASP A 149 -16.94 -8.66 -12.66
C ASP A 149 -16.88 -7.12 -12.73
N PRO A 150 -17.67 -6.46 -13.61
CA PRO A 150 -17.66 -5.01 -13.76
C PRO A 150 -18.06 -4.24 -12.50
N ALA A 151 -18.94 -4.78 -11.66
CA ALA A 151 -19.34 -4.13 -10.40
C ALA A 151 -18.19 -4.16 -9.38
N ILE A 152 -17.48 -5.30 -9.30
CA ILE A 152 -16.30 -5.44 -8.44
C ILE A 152 -15.18 -4.51 -8.94
N SER A 153 -14.88 -4.53 -10.24
CA SER A 153 -13.86 -3.65 -10.84
C SER A 153 -14.16 -2.17 -10.53
N ARG A 154 -15.40 -1.71 -10.74
CA ARG A 154 -15.81 -0.33 -10.38
C ARG A 154 -15.61 -0.02 -8.90
N GLY A 155 -15.96 -0.94 -8.01
CA GLY A 155 -15.75 -0.79 -6.57
C GLY A 155 -14.28 -0.64 -6.20
N LEU A 156 -13.41 -1.46 -6.79
CA LEU A 156 -11.97 -1.42 -6.58
C LEU A 156 -11.33 -0.15 -7.16
N VAL A 157 -11.76 0.30 -8.34
CA VAL A 157 -11.31 1.59 -8.93
C VAL A 157 -11.73 2.76 -8.05
N ALA A 158 -12.96 2.76 -7.52
CA ALA A 158 -13.42 3.79 -6.60
C ALA A 158 -12.59 3.82 -5.31
N LEU A 159 -12.31 2.64 -4.73
CA LEU A 159 -11.46 2.51 -3.55
C LEU A 159 -10.03 2.98 -3.83
N PHE A 160 -9.45 2.59 -4.97
CA PHE A 160 -8.13 3.07 -5.40
C PHE A 160 -8.09 4.59 -5.50
N ASN A 161 -9.05 5.21 -6.18
CA ASN A 161 -9.10 6.67 -6.33
C ASN A 161 -9.27 7.38 -4.98
N PHE A 162 -10.05 6.81 -4.06
CA PHE A 162 -10.16 7.33 -2.71
C PHE A 162 -8.83 7.23 -1.93
N MET A 163 -8.14 6.09 -2.03
CA MET A 163 -6.84 5.88 -1.39
C MET A 163 -5.75 6.80 -1.97
N GLN A 164 -5.75 7.01 -3.29
CA GLN A 164 -4.90 7.98 -3.98
C GLN A 164 -5.21 9.41 -3.53
N GLY A 165 -6.48 9.78 -3.40
CA GLY A 165 -6.89 11.09 -2.87
C GLY A 165 -6.38 11.32 -1.44
N LYS A 166 -6.51 10.31 -0.56
CA LYS A 166 -5.91 10.34 0.79
C LYS A 166 -4.40 10.52 0.76
N GLU A 167 -3.74 9.88 -0.19
CA GLU A 167 -2.29 9.96 -0.34
C GLU A 167 -1.84 11.35 -0.79
N LEU A 168 -2.48 11.93 -1.81
CA LEU A 168 -2.22 13.29 -2.28
C LEU A 168 -2.45 14.33 -1.17
N ALA A 169 -3.57 14.26 -0.44
CA ALA A 169 -3.82 15.13 0.71
C ALA A 169 -2.78 14.93 1.83
N GLY A 170 -2.27 13.71 1.98
CA GLY A 170 -1.18 13.40 2.91
C GLY A 170 0.17 14.01 2.51
N GLN A 171 0.47 14.06 1.21
CA GLN A 171 1.67 14.70 0.67
C GLN A 171 1.57 16.23 0.76
N GLU A 172 0.41 16.81 0.42
CA GLU A 172 0.14 18.25 0.57
C GLU A 172 0.36 18.69 2.03
N ARG A 173 -0.17 17.93 3.01
CA ARG A 173 0.07 18.21 4.43
C ARG A 173 1.56 18.16 4.79
N ALA A 174 2.30 17.19 4.26
CA ALA A 174 3.73 17.05 4.54
C ALA A 174 4.53 18.23 3.97
N LEU A 175 4.24 18.62 2.73
CA LEU A 175 4.84 19.75 2.05
C LEU A 175 4.53 21.07 2.78
N GLY A 176 3.25 21.31 3.09
CA GLY A 176 2.80 22.50 3.82
C GLY A 176 3.47 22.62 5.19
N SER A 177 3.53 21.51 5.94
CA SER A 177 4.16 21.47 7.26
C SER A 177 5.66 21.75 7.18
N ALA A 178 6.34 21.23 6.16
CA ALA A 178 7.76 21.52 5.92
C ALA A 178 8.00 23.00 5.60
N GLY A 179 7.18 23.60 4.72
CA GLY A 179 7.26 25.02 4.38
C GLY A 179 7.01 25.95 5.57
N PHE A 180 5.99 25.65 6.40
CA PHE A 180 5.72 26.38 7.63
C PHE A 180 6.86 26.26 8.65
N ALA A 181 7.41 25.07 8.85
CA ALA A 181 8.55 24.86 9.76
C ALA A 181 9.80 25.61 9.28
N ALA A 182 10.04 25.65 7.96
CA ALA A 182 11.13 26.41 7.35
C ALA A 182 10.86 27.93 7.26
N ARG A 183 9.63 28.37 7.56
CA ARG A 183 9.14 29.75 7.36
C ARG A 183 9.35 30.28 5.94
N LYS A 184 9.40 29.39 4.96
CA LYS A 184 9.64 29.71 3.56
C LYS A 184 9.02 28.64 2.68
N PHE A 185 8.38 29.08 1.59
CA PHE A 185 8.00 28.24 0.46
C PHE A 185 8.90 28.60 -0.72
N THR A 186 9.50 27.60 -1.37
CA THR A 186 10.27 27.78 -2.61
C THR A 186 9.40 27.48 -3.82
N SER A 187 9.76 27.99 -4.99
CA SER A 187 9.03 27.75 -6.25
C SER A 187 9.06 26.29 -6.74
N GLU A 188 9.86 25.44 -6.10
CA GLU A 188 10.03 24.01 -6.40
C GLU A 188 9.21 23.11 -5.45
N GLN A 189 8.47 23.71 -4.50
CA GLN A 189 7.48 23.06 -3.65
C GLN A 189 6.09 23.23 -4.26
#